data_AF-A0A1J7I5N5-F1
#
_entry.id   AF-A0A1J7I5N5-F1
#
_cell.length_a   1.000
_cell.length_b   1.000
_cell.length_c   1.000
_cell.angle_alpha   90.00
_cell.angle_beta   90.00
_cell.angle_gamma   90.00
#
_symmetry.space_group_name_H-M   'P 1'
#
loop_
_entity.id
_entity.type
_entity.pdbx_description
1 polymer ?
#
loop_
_entity_poly.entity_id
_entity_poly.type
_entity_poly.pdbx_seq_one_letter_code
_entity_poly.pdbx_strand_id
1 'polypeptide(L)'
;MAPISIHRDGGPLDNTVVLTCFKSMTWVIENTNSNPSSKVAVINMKLQDYGQSPSGEREVQFRLTRVTLEPMLRSMAHISQQLAVPVNRVALINLKLQDTKTSSGETEVKFQVSKDTLGSMLRSMNYIRDQL
;
A
#
# COMPACT_ATOMS: atom_id res chain seq x y z
N MET A 1 14.44 33.31 34.84
CA MET A 1 14.92 31.93 34.60
C MET A 1 14.17 31.40 33.38
N ALA A 2 14.82 31.31 32.21
CA ALA A 2 14.21 30.76 31.00
C ALA A 2 14.53 29.26 30.92
N PRO A 3 13.61 28.38 30.47
CA PRO A 3 13.89 26.96 30.38
C PRO A 3 14.85 26.68 29.22
N ILE A 4 15.79 25.80 29.52
CA ILE A 4 16.92 25.40 28.69
C ILE A 4 16.41 24.37 27.68
N SER A 5 16.54 24.66 26.38
CA SER A 5 16.21 23.72 25.31
C SER A 5 17.15 22.52 25.37
N ILE A 6 16.59 21.36 25.68
CA ILE A 6 17.26 20.07 25.60
C ILE A 6 17.48 19.79 24.11
N HIS A 7 18.69 20.07 23.63
CA HIS A 7 19.15 19.71 22.30
C HIS A 7 19.29 18.18 22.29
N ARG A 8 18.28 17.49 21.74
CA ARG A 8 18.33 16.06 21.52
C ARG A 8 19.26 15.84 20.33
N ASP A 9 20.54 15.63 20.65
CA ASP A 9 21.49 15.00 19.76
C ASP A 9 20.92 13.64 19.36
N GLY A 10 20.46 13.56 18.12
CA GLY A 10 20.03 12.34 17.46
C GLY A 10 20.72 12.34 16.13
N GLY A 11 21.71 11.45 15.99
CA GLY A 11 22.60 11.35 14.84
C GLY A 11 21.90 11.34 13.48
N PRO A 12 22.67 11.48 12.39
CA PRO A 12 22.12 11.71 11.07
C PRO A 12 21.24 10.51 10.71
N LEU A 13 19.92 10.77 10.68
CA LEU A 13 18.94 9.79 10.30
C LEU A 13 19.00 9.68 8.77
N ASP A 14 20.06 9.05 8.26
CA ASP A 14 20.18 8.66 6.84
C ASP A 14 19.22 7.49 6.53
N ASN A 15 18.24 7.24 7.40
CA ASN A 15 17.07 6.44 7.08
C ASN A 15 16.12 7.37 6.37
N THR A 16 16.01 7.26 5.05
CA THR A 16 14.89 7.86 4.32
C THR A 16 13.61 7.25 4.87
N VAL A 17 13.06 7.83 5.94
CA VAL A 17 11.84 7.35 6.59
C VAL A 17 10.76 7.56 5.55
N VAL A 18 10.33 6.48 4.91
CA VAL A 18 9.16 6.51 4.03
C VAL A 18 7.98 6.84 4.93
N LEU A 19 7.66 8.13 5.04
CA LEU A 19 6.59 8.69 5.85
C LEU A 19 5.24 8.57 5.13
N THR A 20 5.19 7.82 4.03
CA THR A 20 3.97 7.53 3.29
C THR A 20 3.26 6.32 3.91
N CYS A 21 2.06 6.53 4.44
CA CYS A 21 1.26 5.50 5.09
C CYS A 21 0.01 5.17 4.28
N PHE A 22 -0.42 3.91 4.33
CA PHE A 22 -1.73 3.53 3.79
C PHE A 22 -2.85 4.25 4.54
N LYS A 23 -3.75 4.92 3.81
CA LYS A 23 -4.92 5.61 4.38
C LYS A 23 -6.21 4.86 4.08
N SER A 24 -6.50 4.62 2.81
CA SER A 24 -7.70 3.90 2.39
C SER A 24 -7.56 3.32 1.00
N MET A 25 -8.47 2.41 0.66
CA MET A 25 -8.53 1.78 -0.66
C MET A 25 -9.99 1.53 -1.03
N THR A 26 -10.34 1.80 -2.27
CA THR A 26 -11.62 1.47 -2.88
C THR A 26 -11.39 0.70 -4.17
N TRP A 27 -12.38 -0.07 -4.61
CA TRP A 27 -12.28 -0.86 -5.83
C TRP A 27 -13.59 -0.87 -6.60
N VAL A 28 -13.47 -1.06 -7.92
CA VAL A 28 -14.60 -1.28 -8.84
C VAL A 28 -14.27 -2.49 -9.72
N ILE A 29 -15.24 -3.38 -9.92
CA ILE A 29 -15.09 -4.51 -10.83
C ILE A 29 -15.58 -4.09 -12.22
N GLU A 30 -14.66 -4.02 -13.17
CA GLU A 30 -14.96 -3.82 -14.58
C GLU A 30 -15.17 -5.18 -15.26
N ASN A 31 -16.30 -5.32 -15.95
CA ASN A 31 -16.59 -6.52 -16.75
C ASN A 31 -16.32 -6.17 -18.21
N THR A 32 -15.23 -6.68 -18.79
CA THR A 32 -15.00 -6.51 -20.23
C THR A 32 -15.88 -7.52 -20.98
N ASN A 33 -16.77 -7.00 -21.82
CA ASN A 33 -17.90 -7.69 -22.46
C ASN A 33 -17.72 -9.21 -22.68
N SER A 34 -18.67 -9.96 -22.08
CA SER A 34 -19.07 -11.36 -22.32
C SER A 34 -18.33 -12.51 -21.61
N ASN A 35 -17.15 -12.32 -21.00
CA ASN A 35 -16.43 -13.45 -20.37
C ASN A 35 -16.11 -13.19 -18.88
N PRO A 36 -16.64 -14.00 -17.93
CA PRO A 36 -16.37 -13.80 -16.49
C PRO A 36 -14.88 -13.94 -16.13
N SER A 37 -14.10 -14.63 -16.96
CA SER A 37 -12.63 -14.74 -16.83
C SER A 37 -11.88 -13.44 -17.14
N SER A 38 -12.56 -12.44 -17.71
CA SER A 38 -11.96 -11.17 -18.15
C SER A 38 -12.31 -10.00 -17.22
N LYS A 39 -12.89 -10.27 -16.05
CA LYS A 39 -13.12 -9.23 -15.05
C LYS A 39 -11.81 -8.64 -14.57
N VAL A 40 -11.81 -7.32 -14.37
CA VAL A 40 -10.66 -6.58 -13.88
C VAL A 40 -11.10 -5.73 -12.70
N ALA A 41 -10.33 -5.76 -11.62
CA ALA A 41 -10.54 -4.88 -10.48
C ALA A 41 -9.72 -3.61 -10.66
N VAL A 42 -10.38 -2.46 -10.79
CA VAL A 42 -9.74 -1.15 -10.73
C VAL A 42 -9.64 -0.74 -9.27
N ILE A 43 -8.42 -0.67 -8.77
CA ILE A 43 -8.12 -0.29 -7.39
C ILE A 43 -7.74 1.19 -7.36
N ASN A 44 -8.35 1.94 -6.45
CA ASN A 44 -7.92 3.28 -6.08
C ASN A 44 -7.39 3.22 -4.65
N MET A 45 -6.15 3.61 -4.46
CA MET A 45 -5.46 3.54 -3.18
C MET A 45 -4.98 4.93 -2.80
N LYS A 46 -5.36 5.36 -1.60
CA LYS A 46 -4.97 6.63 -1.00
C LYS A 46 -3.88 6.42 0.01
N LEU A 47 -2.83 7.19 -0.15
CA LEU A 47 -1.64 7.22 0.67
C LEU A 47 -1.53 8.60 1.31
N GLN A 48 -1.22 8.63 2.60
CA GLN A 48 -0.94 9.86 3.33
C GLN A 48 0.57 10.05 3.39
N ASP A 49 1.08 11.15 2.83
CA ASP A 49 2.49 11.51 2.92
C ASP A 49 2.72 12.47 4.10
N TYR A 50 3.42 12.00 5.12
CA TYR A 50 3.84 12.81 6.27
C TYR A 50 5.26 13.39 6.11
N GLY A 51 5.92 13.13 4.98
CA GLY A 51 7.27 13.61 4.68
C GLY A 51 7.34 15.08 4.28
N GLN A 52 6.20 15.67 3.92
CA GLN A 52 6.08 17.06 3.50
C GLN A 52 5.07 17.79 4.38
N SER A 53 5.33 19.09 4.62
CA SER A 53 4.45 19.99 5.35
C SER A 53 3.92 21.05 4.38
N PRO A 54 2.59 21.17 4.18
CA PRO A 54 1.53 20.37 4.79
C PRO A 54 1.50 18.93 4.29
N SER A 55 1.01 18.00 5.13
CA SER A 55 0.89 16.59 4.78
C SER A 55 0.02 16.40 3.53
N GLY A 56 0.58 15.86 2.47
CA GLY A 56 -0.10 15.65 1.19
C GLY A 56 -0.80 14.30 1.11
N GLU A 57 -1.90 14.22 0.36
CA GLU A 57 -2.50 12.95 -0.04
C GLU A 57 -2.03 12.57 -1.43
N ARG A 58 -1.62 11.31 -1.61
CA ARG A 58 -1.30 10.72 -2.91
C ARG A 58 -2.32 9.65 -3.23
N GLU A 59 -2.98 9.79 -4.37
CA GLU A 59 -3.85 8.75 -4.91
C GLU A 59 -3.15 8.01 -6.04
N VAL A 60 -3.25 6.69 -6.03
CA VAL A 60 -2.75 5.82 -7.10
C VAL A 60 -3.86 4.88 -7.55
N GLN A 61 -3.97 4.71 -8.85
CA GLN A 61 -4.93 3.81 -9.47
C GLN A 61 -4.17 2.72 -10.21
N PHE A 62 -4.64 1.48 -10.09
CA PHE A 62 -4.06 0.35 -10.81
C PHE A 62 -5.11 -0.73 -11.05
N ARG A 63 -4.83 -1.62 -12.00
CA ARG A 63 -5.72 -2.74 -12.33
C ARG A 63 -5.14 -4.06 -11.86
N LEU A 64 -6.00 -4.89 -11.28
CA LEU A 64 -5.68 -6.26 -10.89
C LEU A 64 -6.59 -7.23 -11.61
N THR A 65 -6.03 -8.34 -12.05
CA THR A 65 -6.76 -9.49 -12.58
C THR A 65 -6.65 -10.62 -11.58
N ARG A 66 -7.46 -11.67 -11.76
CA ARG A 66 -7.40 -12.85 -10.90
C ARG A 66 -5.99 -13.43 -10.80
N VAL A 67 -5.29 -13.49 -11.95
CA VAL A 67 -3.94 -14.04 -12.06
C VAL A 67 -2.87 -13.18 -11.36
N THR A 68 -3.02 -11.86 -11.32
CA THR A 68 -2.06 -10.98 -10.62
C THR A 68 -2.39 -10.82 -9.13
N LEU A 69 -3.66 -10.99 -8.75
CA LEU A 69 -4.12 -10.85 -7.37
C LEU A 69 -3.69 -12.03 -6.47
N GLU A 70 -3.69 -13.26 -6.98
CA GLU A 70 -3.25 -14.45 -6.22
C GLU A 70 -1.82 -14.36 -5.66
N PRO A 71 -0.78 -14.08 -6.47
CA PRO A 71 0.59 -13.96 -5.95
C PRO A 71 0.74 -12.75 -5.01
N MET A 72 -0.03 -11.69 -5.23
CA MET A 72 -0.04 -10.50 -4.36
C MET A 72 -0.60 -10.83 -2.96
N LEU A 73 -1.74 -11.54 -2.90
CA LEU A 73 -2.34 -12.03 -1.66
C LEU A 73 -1.38 -12.94 -0.88
N ARG A 74 -0.72 -13.87 -1.57
CA ARG A 74 0.27 -14.77 -0.94
C ARG A 74 1.43 -13.98 -0.32
N SER A 75 1.97 -13.01 -1.05
CA SER A 75 3.08 -12.17 -0.59
C SER A 75 2.70 -11.34 0.63
N MET A 76 1.53 -10.70 0.61
CA MET A 76 1.02 -9.93 1.74
C MET A 76 0.73 -10.80 2.97
N ALA A 77 0.22 -12.03 2.78
CA ALA A 77 -0.02 -12.96 3.86
C ALA A 77 1.29 -13.38 4.54
N HIS A 78 2.33 -13.64 3.74
CA HIS A 78 3.66 -13.94 4.25
C HIS A 78 4.27 -12.77 5.02
N ILE A 79 4.13 -11.54 4.52
CA ILE A 79 4.60 -10.33 5.25
C ILE A 79 3.83 -10.19 6.57
N SER A 80 2.52 -10.42 6.57
CA SER A 80 1.71 -10.38 7.80
C SER A 80 2.17 -11.40 8.85
N GLN A 81 2.59 -12.59 8.42
CA GLN A 81 3.20 -13.60 9.30
C GLN A 81 4.55 -13.13 9.85
N GLN A 82 5.41 -12.51 9.02
CA GLN A 82 6.69 -11.97 9.48
C GLN A 82 6.54 -10.82 10.49
N LEU A 83 5.47 -10.03 10.35
CA LEU A 83 5.11 -8.97 11.30
C LEU A 83 4.53 -9.51 12.62
N ALA A 84 4.19 -10.79 12.71
CA ALA A 84 3.57 -11.36 13.90
C ALA A 84 4.55 -11.62 15.06
N VAL A 85 5.86 -11.64 14.80
CA VAL A 85 6.87 -12.18 15.72
C VAL A 85 7.38 -11.15 16.75
N PRO A 86 7.30 -9.83 16.51
CA PRO A 86 7.35 -8.85 17.60
C PRO A 86 6.30 -7.74 17.50
N VAL A 87 5.90 -7.20 18.66
CA VAL A 87 4.93 -6.10 18.80
C VAL A 87 5.51 -4.82 18.21
N ASN A 88 4.73 -4.12 17.38
CA ASN A 88 5.03 -2.80 16.80
C ASN A 88 5.99 -2.76 15.58
N ARG A 89 6.07 -3.83 14.78
CA ARG A 89 6.71 -3.75 13.46
C ARG A 89 5.77 -3.16 12.41
N VAL A 90 6.32 -2.25 11.61
CA VAL A 90 5.75 -1.80 10.34
C VAL A 90 6.51 -2.48 9.19
N ALA A 91 5.79 -2.89 8.15
CA ALA A 91 6.39 -3.36 6.91
C ALA A 91 6.47 -2.20 5.93
N LEU A 92 7.63 -2.05 5.28
CA LEU A 92 7.78 -1.21 4.11
C LEU A 92 7.39 -2.03 2.87
N ILE A 93 6.28 -1.67 2.25
CA ILE A 93 5.79 -2.31 1.03
C ILE A 93 6.25 -1.47 -0.15
N ASN A 94 6.94 -2.11 -1.10
CA ASN A 94 7.15 -1.57 -2.43
C ASN A 94 6.27 -2.34 -3.41
N LEU A 95 5.31 -1.64 -4.02
CA LEU A 95 4.36 -2.21 -4.95
C LEU A 95 4.61 -1.60 -6.32
N LYS A 96 5.01 -2.45 -7.27
CA LYS A 96 5.19 -2.09 -8.68
C LYS A 96 4.06 -2.69 -9.47
N LEU A 97 3.29 -1.85 -10.14
CA LEU A 97 2.12 -2.25 -10.90
C LEU A 97 2.12 -1.56 -12.25
N GLN A 98 1.54 -2.23 -13.24
CA GLN A 98 1.41 -1.66 -14.57
C GLN A 98 0.35 -0.57 -14.55
N ASP A 99 0.73 0.67 -14.91
CA ASP A 99 -0.22 1.78 -15.01
C ASP A 99 -1.16 1.58 -16.20
N THR A 100 -2.40 2.04 -16.04
CA THR A 100 -3.45 1.85 -17.05
C THR A 100 -3.72 3.11 -17.86
N LYS A 101 -3.09 4.23 -17.50
CA LYS A 101 -3.24 5.52 -18.19
C LYS A 101 -2.11 5.81 -19.16
N THR A 102 -0.95 5.19 -18.99
CA THR A 102 0.23 5.39 -19.83
C THR A 102 0.79 4.04 -20.25
N SER A 103 0.80 3.77 -21.56
CA SER A 103 1.25 2.51 -22.19
C SER A 103 2.71 2.09 -21.92
N SER A 104 3.43 2.76 -21.01
CA SER A 104 4.86 2.55 -20.75
C SER A 104 5.29 2.80 -19.30
N GLY A 105 4.38 3.17 -18.38
CA GLY A 105 4.74 3.54 -17.01
C GLY A 105 4.45 2.43 -16.00
N GLU A 106 5.48 1.91 -15.32
CA GLU A 106 5.26 1.18 -14.07
C GLU A 106 4.94 2.19 -12.96
N THR A 107 3.81 2.01 -12.27
CA THR A 107 3.51 2.74 -11.05
C THR A 107 4.20 2.04 -9.89
N GLU A 108 5.25 2.66 -9.36
CA GLU A 108 5.90 2.24 -8.12
C GLU A 108 5.36 3.05 -6.94
N VAL A 109 4.87 2.35 -5.90
CA VAL A 109 4.45 2.95 -4.64
C VAL A 109 5.16 2.30 -3.47
N LYS A 110 5.80 3.14 -2.64
CA LYS A 110 6.40 2.72 -1.38
C LYS A 110 5.58 3.27 -0.25
N PHE A 111 5.12 2.40 0.63
CA PHE A 111 4.32 2.81 1.77
C PHE A 111 4.53 1.88 2.94
N GLN A 112 4.33 2.40 4.14
CA GLN A 112 4.39 1.61 5.37
C GLN A 112 3.00 1.12 5.77
N VAL A 113 2.95 -0.10 6.31
CA VAL A 113 1.75 -0.70 6.90
C VAL A 113 2.06 -1.41 8.20
N SER A 114 1.16 -1.28 9.17
CA SER A 114 1.16 -2.11 10.38
C SER A 114 0.57 -3.48 10.10
N LYS A 115 0.74 -4.41 11.05
CA LYS A 115 0.10 -5.73 11.01
C LYS A 115 -1.42 -5.63 10.83
N ASP A 116 -2.08 -4.76 11.60
CA ASP A 116 -3.55 -4.61 11.57
C ASP A 116 -4.04 -4.02 10.24
N THR A 117 -3.32 -3.03 9.71
CA THR A 117 -3.62 -2.44 8.40
C THR A 117 -3.41 -3.45 7.28
N LEU A 118 -2.30 -4.20 7.30
CA LEU A 118 -2.02 -5.25 6.33
C LEU A 118 -3.04 -6.39 6.41
N GLY A 119 -3.46 -6.78 7.62
CA GLY A 119 -4.52 -7.76 7.83
C GLY A 119 -5.86 -7.32 7.27
N SER A 120 -6.19 -6.04 7.40
CA SER A 120 -7.40 -5.47 6.79
C SER A 120 -7.29 -5.41 5.27
N MET A 121 -6.13 -5.05 4.72
CA MET A 121 -5.88 -5.06 3.28
C MET A 121 -6.01 -6.48 2.69
N LEU A 122 -5.49 -7.50 3.38
CA LEU A 122 -5.63 -8.91 2.99
C LEU A 122 -7.09 -9.35 2.92
N ARG A 123 -7.92 -8.93 3.88
CA ARG A 123 -9.36 -9.23 3.86
C ARG A 123 -10.05 -8.58 2.65
N SER A 124 -9.77 -7.31 2.39
CA SER A 124 -10.32 -6.60 1.22
C SER A 124 -9.86 -7.23 -0.10
N MET A 125 -8.59 -7.60 -0.21
CA MET A 125 -8.04 -8.24 -1.40
C MET A 125 -8.62 -9.64 -1.64
N ASN A 126 -8.89 -10.41 -0.58
CA ASN A 126 -9.61 -11.69 -0.72
C ASN A 126 -11.04 -11.46 -1.23
N TYR A 127 -11.73 -10.43 -0.74
CA TYR A 127 -13.07 -10.10 -1.23
C TYR A 127 -13.07 -9.66 -2.70
N ILE A 128 -12.03 -8.94 -3.16
CA ILE A 128 -11.86 -8.61 -4.57
C ILE A 128 -11.64 -9.89 -5.40
N ARG A 129 -10.80 -10.82 -4.91
CA ARG A 129 -10.53 -12.09 -5.59
C ARG A 129 -11.79 -12.91 -5.81
N ASP A 130 -12.69 -12.94 -4.82
CA ASP A 130 -13.93 -13.70 -4.94
C ASP A 130 -14.94 -13.04 -5.91
N GLN A 131 -14.79 -11.75 -6.21
CA GLN A 131 -15.60 -11.05 -7.22
C GLN A 131 -15.06 -11.15 -8.66
N LEU A 132 -13.76 -11.40 -8.81
CA LEU A 132 -13.09 -11.67 -10.10
C LEU A 132 -13.34 -13.13 -10.53
#